data_AF-A0A4Z0A3M8-F1
#
_entry.id   AF-A0A4Z0A3M8-F1
#
_cell.length_a   1.000
_cell.length_b   1.000
_cell.length_c   1.000
_cell.angle_alpha   90.00
_cell.angle_beta   90.00
_cell.angle_gamma   90.00
#
_symmetry.space_group_name_H-M   'P 1'
#
loop_
_entity.id
_entity.type
_entity.pdbx_description
1 polymer ?
#
loop_
_entity_poly.entity_id
_entity_poly.type
_entity_poly.pdbx_seq_one_letter_code
_entity_poly.pdbx_strand_id
1 'polypeptide(L)'
;MASRAPSAPSAVPALASGQNKAFTDRGKPMEVRLSNMVAAKAISDAVRTSLGPRGMDKMIVSQYSSTLAPIAVSAVTRLASPTSSNVDLRDIRIVKKVGGTIEDTELIDGVVLNQNVVIAAGGPTRIEKAKIGLIQFQLSAPKPDMDNTVVINDYRQMDKVIKEGRAYLLNLVKKIKKTGCNVLLIQKSILRDAVDETALNFLKKLNILVVKDIERDEIDFLTKSLGCKPIADIEAFSDDKLGYADLVEENNQNGTKVVKITGVKNKGRTVSILAMGGNHLVLEECERSIHDALCVIRCLVKKRALIGGGGAPEIHTSRMLSQYAQSLKGMEAYCFQAYADALEVIPTTLAENAGLNPIAIVTELRNRHALGERNAGINVRRRKVAVNKYSGTFERWALAAVVCESPSDFAGRANLTALPPPNITLKQASKPASVKTLEMASTKPTKPTKTTKGKAAVKKTKKTGSKAGSKEAKAKSARKAALQGTHGHHSRKVRTSVSFYRPKTLRLARDPKYPRKSIPHVPRMDQFRTIVSPLNTESAMKKIEEHNTLVFLVDLKANKRQIKDAVKKLWDVQAAKINTLIRPDGKKKAYVRLTADHDALDVANKIGFI
;
A
#
# COMPACT_ATOMS: atom_id res chain seq x y z
N MET A 1 36.63 -57.50 -1.05
CA MET A 1 37.32 -56.42 -0.33
C MET A 1 36.36 -55.26 -0.17
N ALA A 2 35.99 -54.96 1.08
CA ALA A 2 34.97 -54.00 1.46
C ALA A 2 35.58 -52.60 1.65
N SER A 3 34.91 -51.55 1.17
CA SER A 3 35.16 -50.18 1.62
C SER A 3 33.91 -49.29 1.48
N ARG A 4 33.11 -49.35 2.56
CA ARG A 4 32.42 -48.24 3.25
C ARG A 4 31.68 -47.17 2.42
N ALA A 5 30.35 -47.24 2.51
CA ALA A 5 29.42 -46.15 2.22
C ALA A 5 29.61 -44.94 3.18
N PRO A 6 29.40 -43.69 2.72
CA PRO A 6 29.42 -42.52 3.60
C PRO A 6 28.13 -42.39 4.41
N SER A 7 28.29 -42.29 5.72
CA SER A 7 27.26 -42.13 6.75
C SER A 7 26.52 -40.79 6.64
N ALA A 8 25.19 -40.83 6.80
CA ALA A 8 24.31 -39.68 6.91
C ALA A 8 24.69 -38.76 8.09
N PRO A 9 24.64 -37.42 7.94
CA PRO A 9 24.83 -36.51 9.06
C PRO A 9 23.63 -36.54 10.01
N SER A 10 23.96 -36.70 11.30
CA SER A 10 23.11 -36.81 12.48
C SER A 10 21.97 -35.78 12.57
N ALA A 11 20.82 -36.27 13.01
CA ALA A 11 19.63 -35.51 13.37
C ALA A 11 19.94 -34.35 14.33
N VAL A 12 19.27 -33.23 14.09
CA VAL A 12 19.23 -32.05 14.96
C VAL A 12 18.52 -32.43 16.27
N PRO A 13 19.09 -32.18 17.46
CA PRO A 13 18.37 -32.44 18.70
C PRO A 13 17.25 -31.40 18.86
N ALA A 14 16.01 -31.89 18.93
CA ALA A 14 14.85 -31.09 19.27
C ALA A 14 14.96 -30.58 20.71
N LEU A 15 14.88 -29.25 20.90
CA LEU A 15 14.89 -28.62 22.21
C LEU A 15 13.52 -28.82 22.87
N ALA A 16 13.39 -29.87 23.67
CA ALA A 16 12.23 -30.14 24.50
C ALA A 16 12.12 -29.13 25.66
N SER A 17 10.90 -28.68 25.91
CA SER A 17 10.47 -27.85 27.04
C SER A 17 10.65 -28.56 28.38
N GLY A 18 11.27 -27.91 29.37
CA GLY A 18 11.29 -28.43 30.74
C GLY A 18 12.10 -27.62 31.77
N GLN A 19 11.36 -26.87 32.59
CA GLN A 19 11.56 -26.63 34.03
C GLN A 19 12.78 -25.83 34.54
N ASN A 20 12.44 -24.78 35.31
CA ASN A 20 13.31 -24.00 36.19
C ASN A 20 14.06 -24.90 37.19
N LYS A 21 15.32 -25.24 36.90
CA LYS A 21 16.26 -25.71 37.92
C LYS A 21 17.10 -24.53 38.38
N ALA A 22 17.10 -24.30 39.70
CA ALA A 22 17.83 -23.23 40.36
C ALA A 22 19.32 -23.24 39.97
N PHE A 23 19.84 -22.06 39.62
CA PHE A 23 21.18 -21.81 39.12
C PHE A 23 22.23 -21.90 40.25
N THR A 24 23.01 -22.97 40.30
CA THR A 24 24.08 -23.16 41.31
C THR A 24 25.44 -23.54 40.69
N ASP A 25 25.85 -22.94 39.57
CA ASP A 25 27.23 -23.05 39.05
C ASP A 25 27.73 -21.66 38.64
N ARG A 26 28.83 -21.19 39.25
CA ARG A 26 29.37 -19.82 39.05
C ARG A 26 29.88 -19.54 37.61
N GLY A 27 30.06 -20.56 36.77
CA GLY A 27 30.41 -20.42 35.34
C GLY A 27 29.22 -20.14 34.42
N LYS A 28 28.03 -20.69 34.74
CA LYS A 28 26.79 -20.50 33.97
C LYS A 28 26.27 -19.05 33.94
N PRO A 29 26.36 -18.21 35.00
CA PRO A 29 25.94 -16.82 34.91
C PRO A 29 26.85 -16.00 33.98
N MET A 30 28.15 -16.32 33.88
CA MET A 30 29.03 -15.67 32.92
C MET A 30 28.67 -16.05 31.48
N GLU A 31 28.37 -17.33 31.24
CA GLU A 31 27.93 -17.81 29.94
C GLU A 31 26.56 -17.23 29.53
N VAL A 32 25.61 -17.12 30.46
CA VAL A 32 24.32 -16.44 30.23
C VAL A 32 24.52 -14.95 29.96
N ARG A 33 25.43 -14.28 30.67
CA ARG A 33 25.78 -12.87 30.40
C ARG A 33 26.41 -12.69 29.02
N LEU A 34 27.32 -13.57 28.64
CA LEU A 34 27.95 -13.56 27.31
C LEU A 34 26.92 -13.85 26.21
N SER A 35 26.04 -14.83 26.42
CA SER A 35 24.95 -15.15 25.51
C SER A 35 23.98 -13.98 25.33
N ASN A 36 23.59 -13.33 26.43
CA ASN A 36 22.75 -12.14 26.41
C ASN A 36 23.44 -10.96 25.71
N MET A 37 24.74 -10.77 25.93
CA MET A 37 25.53 -9.74 25.26
C MET A 37 25.63 -9.99 23.75
N VAL A 38 25.85 -11.25 23.34
CA VAL A 38 25.87 -11.65 21.93
C VAL A 38 24.49 -11.48 21.29
N ALA A 39 23.41 -11.83 21.99
CA ALA A 39 22.05 -11.64 21.52
C ALA A 39 21.71 -10.16 21.36
N ALA A 40 22.04 -9.32 22.35
CA ALA A 40 21.83 -7.88 22.29
C ALA A 40 22.62 -7.24 21.14
N LYS A 41 23.87 -7.65 20.96
CA LYS A 41 24.71 -7.21 19.84
C LYS A 41 24.12 -7.63 18.49
N ALA A 42 23.68 -8.88 18.36
CA ALA A 42 23.06 -9.39 17.14
C ALA A 42 21.76 -8.63 16.77
N ILE A 43 20.92 -8.31 17.77
CA ILE A 43 19.70 -7.51 17.55
C ILE A 43 20.06 -6.10 17.12
N SER A 44 20.98 -5.44 17.81
CA SER A 44 21.44 -4.09 17.45
C SER A 44 22.03 -4.05 16.04
N ASP A 45 22.85 -5.04 15.69
CA ASP A 45 23.46 -5.14 14.36
C ASP A 45 22.40 -5.41 13.27
N ALA A 46 21.40 -6.25 13.53
CA ALA A 46 20.31 -6.51 12.58
C ALA A 46 19.43 -5.29 12.34
N VAL A 47 19.24 -4.44 13.36
CA VAL A 47 18.54 -3.16 13.18
C VAL A 47 19.43 -2.19 12.38
N ARG A 48 20.71 -2.10 12.72
CA ARG A 48 21.67 -1.23 12.02
C ARG A 48 21.78 -1.55 10.53
N THR A 49 21.70 -2.83 10.16
CA THR A 49 21.76 -3.25 8.76
C THR A 49 20.48 -2.96 8.00
N SER A 50 19.34 -2.97 8.69
CA SER A 50 18.06 -2.58 8.10
C SER A 50 17.93 -1.08 7.85
N LEU A 51 18.57 -0.27 8.71
CA LEU A 51 18.79 1.16 8.55
C LEU A 51 19.95 1.48 7.60
N GLY A 52 20.63 0.45 7.08
CA GLY A 52 21.74 0.58 6.15
C GLY A 52 21.29 1.02 4.74
N PRO A 53 22.26 1.39 3.88
CA PRO A 53 21.98 1.95 2.56
C PRO A 53 21.50 0.85 1.60
N ARG A 54 20.19 0.61 1.57
CA ARG A 54 19.52 -0.22 0.54
C ARG A 54 18.98 0.60 -0.63
N GLY A 55 19.15 1.92 -0.59
CA GLY A 55 18.75 2.89 -1.61
C GLY A 55 19.30 4.28 -1.26
N MET A 56 19.22 5.23 -2.20
CA MET A 56 19.72 6.60 -2.01
C MET A 56 19.02 7.31 -0.85
N ASP A 57 17.71 7.16 -0.72
CA ASP A 57 16.94 7.82 0.36
C ASP A 57 17.37 7.32 1.75
N LYS A 58 17.63 6.01 1.88
CA LYS A 58 18.16 5.41 3.12
C LYS A 58 19.61 5.80 3.43
N MET A 59 20.37 6.34 2.47
CA MET A 59 21.72 6.84 2.75
C MET A 59 21.69 8.02 3.73
N ILE A 60 20.66 8.87 3.63
CA ILE A 60 20.48 10.05 4.50
C ILE A 60 20.35 9.62 5.96
N VAL A 61 19.56 8.57 6.23
CA VAL A 61 19.29 8.08 7.59
C VAL A 61 20.38 7.12 8.11
N SER A 62 21.14 6.50 7.22
CA SER A 62 22.15 5.49 7.58
C SER A 62 23.24 6.02 8.53
N GLN A 63 23.58 7.31 8.44
CA GLN A 63 24.56 7.97 9.31
C GLN A 63 24.06 8.00 10.77
N TYR A 64 22.75 8.23 10.96
CA TYR A 64 22.07 8.28 12.25
C TYR A 64 21.60 6.90 12.76
N SER A 65 22.09 5.82 12.15
CA SER A 65 21.73 4.46 12.58
C SER A 65 22.13 4.14 14.03
N SER A 66 23.13 4.83 14.58
CA SER A 66 23.57 4.70 15.97
C SER A 66 22.55 5.20 16.98
N THR A 67 21.80 6.26 16.67
CA THR A 67 20.77 6.84 17.56
C THR A 67 19.42 6.15 17.36
N LEU A 68 19.04 5.87 16.12
CA LEU A 68 17.73 5.28 15.79
C LEU A 68 17.61 3.79 16.14
N ALA A 69 18.70 3.02 16.03
CA ALA A 69 18.68 1.59 16.34
C ALA A 69 18.29 1.29 17.81
N PRO A 70 18.92 1.90 18.83
CA PRO A 70 18.54 1.65 20.23
C PRO A 70 17.12 2.14 20.55
N ILE A 71 16.65 3.21 19.91
CA ILE A 71 15.27 3.71 20.04
C ILE A 71 14.27 2.64 19.58
N ALA A 72 14.48 2.07 18.38
CA ALA A 72 13.60 1.03 17.86
C ALA A 72 13.61 -0.25 18.72
N VAL A 73 14.79 -0.68 19.19
CA VAL A 73 14.92 -1.85 20.07
C VAL A 73 14.22 -1.61 21.40
N SER A 74 14.41 -0.44 22.00
CA SER A 74 13.78 -0.07 23.26
C SER A 74 12.25 0.02 23.14
N ALA A 75 11.74 0.57 22.02
CA ALA A 75 10.31 0.66 21.76
C ALA A 75 9.64 -0.73 21.69
N VAL A 76 10.22 -1.68 20.95
CA VAL A 76 9.63 -3.03 20.79
C VAL A 76 9.79 -3.85 22.07
N THR A 77 10.91 -3.72 22.78
CA THR A 77 11.15 -4.48 24.03
C THR A 77 10.13 -4.11 25.11
N ARG A 78 9.67 -2.86 25.16
CA ARG A 78 8.60 -2.42 26.07
C ARG A 78 7.24 -3.06 25.79
N LEU A 79 6.98 -3.40 24.53
CA LEU A 79 5.74 -4.06 24.11
C LEU A 79 5.81 -5.58 24.21
N ALA A 80 7.01 -6.16 24.12
CA ALA A 80 7.21 -7.59 24.08
C ALA A 80 6.93 -8.23 25.45
N SER A 81 5.87 -9.03 25.54
CA SER A 81 5.65 -9.95 26.65
C SER A 81 6.27 -11.31 26.30
N PRO A 82 6.89 -12.03 27.25
CA PRO A 82 7.56 -13.31 26.97
C PRO A 82 6.64 -14.38 26.36
N THR A 83 5.32 -14.25 26.53
CA THR A 83 4.30 -15.19 26.04
C THR A 83 3.74 -14.83 24.65
N SER A 84 3.78 -13.55 24.25
CA SER A 84 3.11 -13.10 23.03
C SER A 84 3.97 -13.33 21.80
N SER A 85 3.44 -14.06 20.82
CA SER A 85 4.11 -14.38 19.56
C SER A 85 4.14 -13.21 18.55
N ASN A 86 3.24 -12.24 18.67
CA ASN A 86 3.18 -11.09 17.75
C ASN A 86 3.15 -9.77 18.52
N VAL A 87 3.92 -8.80 18.01
CA VAL A 87 3.90 -7.40 18.49
C VAL A 87 3.12 -6.56 17.49
N ASP A 88 2.12 -5.85 17.97
CA ASP A 88 1.31 -4.94 17.15
C ASP A 88 2.01 -3.59 17.02
N LEU A 89 2.30 -3.17 15.79
CA LEU A 89 2.95 -1.89 15.48
C LEU A 89 2.02 -0.69 15.71
N ARG A 90 0.70 -0.90 15.77
CA ARG A 90 -0.30 0.16 16.06
C ARG A 90 -0.13 0.78 17.43
N ASP A 91 0.47 0.04 18.34
CA ASP A 91 0.76 0.47 19.70
C ASP A 91 2.09 1.26 19.79
N ILE A 92 2.86 1.37 18.69
CA ILE A 92 4.00 2.29 18.58
C ILE A 92 3.59 3.46 17.70
N ARG A 93 3.50 4.66 18.27
CA ARG A 93 3.18 5.87 17.52
C ARG A 93 4.44 6.64 17.18
N ILE A 94 4.60 7.00 15.91
CA ILE A 94 5.66 7.90 15.45
C ILE A 94 5.02 9.26 15.20
N VAL A 95 5.41 10.25 16.00
CA VAL A 95 4.96 11.63 15.91
C VAL A 95 5.99 12.41 15.11
N LYS A 96 5.53 13.03 14.03
CA LYS A 96 6.37 13.78 13.12
C LYS A 96 6.31 15.28 13.38
N LYS A 97 7.46 15.88 13.70
CA LYS A 97 7.59 17.32 13.87
C LYS A 97 8.72 17.85 13.01
N VAL A 98 8.38 18.79 12.13
CA VAL A 98 9.37 19.53 11.37
C VAL A 98 10.09 20.44 12.33
N GLY A 99 11.41 20.41 12.34
CA GLY A 99 12.21 21.12 13.32
C GLY A 99 13.38 20.25 13.80
N GLY A 100 14.47 20.90 14.20
CA GLY A 100 15.67 20.21 14.66
C GLY A 100 16.33 19.30 13.62
N THR A 101 17.09 18.35 14.14
CA THR A 101 17.82 17.35 13.35
C THR A 101 17.30 15.94 13.63
N ILE A 102 17.72 14.96 12.84
CA ILE A 102 17.34 13.55 13.07
C ILE A 102 17.88 13.05 14.41
N GLU A 103 19.00 13.58 14.90
CA GLU A 103 19.60 13.19 16.17
C GLU A 103 18.75 13.56 17.38
N ASP A 104 17.94 14.62 17.26
CA ASP A 104 17.00 15.05 18.30
C ASP A 104 15.77 14.12 18.42
N THR A 105 15.70 13.06 17.62
CA THR A 105 14.64 12.05 17.69
C THR A 105 14.76 11.26 18.98
N GLU A 106 13.71 11.25 19.79
CA GLU A 106 13.73 10.64 21.11
C GLU A 106 12.57 9.65 21.33
N LEU A 107 12.85 8.66 22.17
CA LEU A 107 11.86 7.73 22.68
C LEU A 107 11.22 8.31 23.94
N ILE A 108 9.91 8.53 23.93
CA ILE A 108 9.22 9.15 25.06
C ILE A 108 8.47 8.08 25.87
N ASP A 109 8.67 8.12 27.19
CA ASP A 109 8.01 7.30 28.19
C ASP A 109 6.59 7.81 28.46
N GLY A 110 5.74 7.70 27.45
CA GLY A 110 4.34 8.10 27.50
C GLY A 110 3.78 8.44 26.12
N VAL A 111 3.02 9.53 26.05
CA VAL A 111 2.31 9.96 24.85
C VAL A 111 2.88 11.27 24.35
N VAL A 112 3.02 11.37 23.03
CA VAL A 112 3.34 12.61 22.34
C VAL A 112 2.14 12.99 21.47
N LEU A 113 1.78 14.27 21.49
CA LEU A 113 0.71 14.79 20.64
C LEU A 113 1.29 15.70 19.55
N ASN A 114 0.70 15.62 18.36
CA ASN A 114 1.03 16.52 17.25
C ASN A 114 0.40 17.90 17.45
N GLN A 115 -0.71 17.96 18.16
CA GLN A 115 -1.49 19.17 18.40
C GLN A 115 -0.79 20.03 19.45
N ASN A 116 -0.89 21.35 19.28
CA ASN A 116 -0.36 22.32 20.22
C ASN A 116 -1.39 22.62 21.30
N VAL A 117 -0.92 23.17 22.43
CA VAL A 117 -1.82 23.65 23.48
C VAL A 117 -2.53 24.93 22.99
N VAL A 118 -3.78 25.10 23.38
CA VAL A 118 -4.54 26.31 23.02
C VAL A 118 -4.09 27.49 23.88
N ILE A 119 -3.22 28.34 23.31
CA ILE A 119 -2.70 29.54 23.98
C ILE A 119 -3.59 30.77 23.76
N ALA A 120 -4.65 30.69 22.94
CA ALA A 120 -5.50 31.85 22.59
C ALA A 120 -6.02 32.63 23.83
N ALA A 121 -6.37 31.91 24.91
CA ALA A 121 -6.79 32.52 26.17
C ALA A 121 -5.62 32.77 27.15
N GLY A 122 -4.40 32.31 26.86
CA GLY A 122 -3.25 32.30 27.77
C GLY A 122 -3.32 31.19 28.81
N GLY A 123 -3.64 29.96 28.39
CA GLY A 123 -3.71 28.78 29.27
C GLY A 123 -2.34 28.30 29.77
N PRO A 124 -2.30 27.43 30.81
CA PRO A 124 -1.05 26.88 31.33
C PRO A 124 -0.38 25.96 30.31
N THR A 125 0.94 26.08 30.16
CA THR A 125 1.76 25.25 29.23
C THR A 125 2.36 24.02 29.89
N ARG A 126 2.44 24.00 31.23
CA ARG A 126 2.99 22.89 32.02
C ARG A 126 2.11 22.62 33.24
N ILE A 127 1.82 21.34 33.49
CA ILE A 127 1.05 20.85 34.64
C ILE A 127 1.75 19.62 35.22
N GLU A 128 1.92 19.62 36.54
CA GLU A 128 2.40 18.48 37.31
C GLU A 128 1.23 17.71 37.94
N LYS A 129 1.36 16.39 38.06
CA LYS A 129 0.34 15.45 38.57
C LYS A 129 -1.02 15.69 37.92
N ALA A 130 -1.05 15.54 36.60
CA ALA A 130 -2.21 15.76 35.78
C ALA A 130 -3.20 14.58 35.87
N LYS A 131 -4.47 14.91 36.16
CA LYS A 131 -5.61 14.09 35.79
C LYS A 131 -6.06 14.49 34.39
N ILE A 132 -6.01 13.54 33.45
CA ILE A 132 -6.27 13.75 32.02
C ILE A 132 -7.65 13.20 31.67
N GLY A 133 -8.53 14.06 31.16
CA GLY A 133 -9.83 13.68 30.62
C GLY A 133 -9.83 13.71 29.09
N LEU A 134 -10.36 12.65 28.47
CA LEU A 134 -10.59 12.61 27.02
C LEU A 134 -12.08 12.83 26.75
N ILE A 135 -12.40 13.93 26.10
CA ILE A 135 -13.76 14.41 25.86
C ILE A 135 -14.11 14.28 24.37
N GLN A 136 -15.27 13.71 24.09
CA GLN A 136 -15.85 13.63 22.74
C GLN A 136 -16.92 14.71 22.48
N PHE A 137 -17.55 15.26 23.54
CA PHE A 137 -18.50 16.38 23.40
C PHE A 137 -17.80 17.73 23.20
N GLN A 138 -18.53 18.71 22.68
CA GLN A 138 -18.00 20.05 22.44
C GLN A 138 -18.23 21.00 23.63
N LEU A 139 -17.28 21.90 23.86
CA LEU A 139 -17.38 23.00 24.83
C LEU A 139 -17.83 24.29 24.13
N SER A 140 -19.04 24.28 23.59
CA SER A 140 -19.66 25.41 22.91
C SER A 140 -21.11 25.60 23.36
N ALA A 141 -21.68 26.76 23.04
CA ALA A 141 -23.09 27.05 23.30
C ALA A 141 -23.98 25.97 22.63
N PRO A 142 -25.11 25.60 23.24
CA PRO A 142 -25.96 24.52 22.74
C PRO A 142 -26.54 24.91 21.38
N LYS A 143 -25.93 24.38 20.33
CA LYS A 143 -26.48 24.40 18.98
C LYS A 143 -27.22 23.08 18.78
N PRO A 144 -28.53 23.04 18.61
CA PRO A 144 -29.21 21.81 18.23
C PRO A 144 -28.85 21.44 16.79
N ASP A 145 -29.08 20.17 16.43
CA ASP A 145 -28.71 19.66 15.09
C ASP A 145 -29.71 20.06 13.99
N MET A 146 -30.93 20.37 14.41
CA MET A 146 -31.96 20.95 13.55
C MET A 146 -31.75 22.46 13.44
N ASP A 147 -32.11 23.03 12.29
CA ASP A 147 -32.06 24.47 12.03
C ASP A 147 -32.96 25.20 13.05
N ASN A 148 -32.33 25.79 14.07
CA ASN A 148 -33.03 26.54 15.10
C ASN A 148 -32.79 28.04 14.93
N THR A 149 -33.88 28.78 14.73
CA THR A 149 -33.89 30.24 14.71
C THR A 149 -34.25 30.78 16.09
N VAL A 150 -33.30 31.48 16.72
CA VAL A 150 -33.58 32.25 17.95
C VAL A 150 -34.03 33.63 17.50
N VAL A 151 -35.33 33.88 17.53
CA VAL A 151 -35.91 35.20 17.21
C VAL A 151 -35.80 36.10 18.43
N ILE A 152 -35.09 37.21 18.28
CA ILE A 152 -34.87 38.16 19.37
C ILE A 152 -35.66 39.44 19.04
N ASN A 153 -36.76 39.65 19.76
CA ASN A 153 -37.66 40.78 19.52
C ASN A 153 -37.23 42.04 20.29
N ASP A 154 -36.65 41.88 21.48
CA ASP A 154 -36.23 42.99 22.33
C ASP A 154 -34.72 43.04 22.50
N TYR A 155 -34.15 44.25 22.56
CA TYR A 155 -32.73 44.45 22.88
C TYR A 155 -32.33 43.86 24.23
N ARG A 156 -33.22 43.90 25.24
CA ARG A 156 -32.98 43.29 26.56
C ARG A 156 -32.86 41.77 26.51
N GLN A 157 -33.49 41.13 25.54
CA GLN A 157 -33.42 39.68 25.36
C GLN A 157 -32.06 39.27 24.78
N MET A 158 -31.39 40.12 23.99
CA MET A 158 -30.01 39.88 23.50
C MET A 158 -29.04 39.61 24.67
N ASP A 159 -29.06 40.47 25.68
CA ASP A 159 -28.17 40.33 26.85
C ASP A 159 -28.49 39.08 27.67
N LYS A 160 -29.76 38.68 27.75
CA LYS A 160 -30.16 37.43 28.43
C LYS A 160 -29.60 36.22 27.71
N VAL A 161 -29.73 36.15 26.38
CA VAL A 161 -29.20 35.05 25.57
C VAL A 161 -27.67 34.92 25.74
N ILE A 162 -26.95 36.03 25.73
CA ILE A 162 -25.49 36.04 25.93
C ILE A 162 -25.12 35.55 27.35
N LYS A 163 -25.86 36.01 28.37
CA LYS A 163 -25.65 35.59 29.77
C LYS A 163 -25.97 34.12 29.97
N GLU A 164 -27.06 33.61 29.40
CA GLU A 164 -27.45 32.21 29.46
C GLU A 164 -26.41 31.31 28.77
N GLY A 165 -25.93 31.69 27.58
CA GLY A 165 -24.85 30.96 26.90
C GLY A 165 -23.57 30.86 27.75
N ARG A 166 -23.17 31.98 28.39
CA ARG A 166 -22.03 32.01 29.32
C ARG A 166 -22.28 31.15 30.56
N ALA A 167 -23.48 31.20 31.14
CA ALA A 167 -23.85 30.42 32.31
C ALA A 167 -23.84 28.91 32.01
N TYR A 168 -24.31 28.50 30.83
CA TYR A 168 -24.24 27.13 30.36
C TYR A 168 -22.79 26.61 30.30
N LEU A 169 -21.89 27.36 29.64
CA LEU A 169 -20.48 27.00 29.55
C LEU A 169 -19.80 26.95 30.91
N LEU A 170 -20.12 27.90 31.79
CA LEU A 170 -19.60 27.94 33.15
C LEU A 170 -20.07 26.73 33.98
N ASN A 171 -21.30 26.26 33.79
CA ASN A 171 -21.80 25.04 34.45
C ASN A 171 -21.07 23.78 33.95
N LEU A 172 -20.80 23.66 32.65
CA LEU A 172 -19.99 22.57 32.10
C LEU A 172 -18.59 22.55 32.71
N VAL A 173 -17.91 23.71 32.70
CA VAL A 173 -16.55 23.84 33.21
C VAL A 173 -16.48 23.60 34.72
N LYS A 174 -17.50 24.01 35.49
CA LYS A 174 -17.62 23.67 36.92
C LYS A 174 -17.74 22.16 37.14
N LYS A 175 -18.53 21.44 36.34
CA LYS A 175 -18.63 19.97 36.42
C LYS A 175 -17.28 19.30 36.14
N ILE A 176 -16.54 19.79 35.15
CA ILE A 176 -15.18 19.31 34.84
C ILE A 176 -14.22 19.56 36.01
N LYS A 177 -14.31 20.72 36.65
CA LYS A 177 -13.43 21.03 37.79
C LYS A 177 -13.76 20.20 39.03
N LYS A 178 -15.04 19.86 39.25
CA LYS A 178 -15.49 19.05 40.40
C LYS A 178 -14.86 17.65 40.41
N THR A 179 -14.56 17.05 39.25
CA THR A 179 -13.86 15.76 39.20
C THR A 179 -12.34 15.88 39.41
N GLY A 180 -11.81 17.11 39.45
CA GLY A 180 -10.38 17.36 39.62
C GLY A 180 -9.56 17.20 38.33
N CYS A 181 -10.19 17.30 37.16
CA CYS A 181 -9.48 17.23 35.89
C CYS A 181 -8.59 18.47 35.67
N ASN A 182 -7.31 18.23 35.35
CA ASN A 182 -6.32 19.30 35.12
C ASN A 182 -5.91 19.43 33.65
N VAL A 183 -6.02 18.35 32.87
CA VAL A 183 -5.71 18.34 31.43
C VAL A 183 -6.89 17.80 30.66
N LEU A 184 -7.31 18.53 29.62
CA LEU A 184 -8.40 18.15 28.73
C LEU A 184 -7.90 17.90 27.32
N LEU A 185 -8.27 16.74 26.81
CA LEU A 185 -8.03 16.28 25.46
C LEU A 185 -9.38 16.27 24.73
N ILE A 186 -9.55 17.16 23.75
CA ILE A 186 -10.84 17.34 23.05
C ILE A 186 -10.73 16.81 21.62
N GLN A 187 -11.66 15.93 21.26
CA GLN A 187 -11.76 15.39 19.91
C GLN A 187 -12.09 16.48 18.88
N LYS A 188 -11.47 16.39 17.71
CA LYS A 188 -11.79 17.24 16.56
C LYS A 188 -13.26 17.05 16.16
N SER A 189 -14.02 18.15 16.21
CA SER A 189 -15.39 18.19 15.74
C SER A 189 -15.44 18.89 14.39
N ILE A 190 -16.00 18.22 13.37
CA ILE A 190 -16.12 18.76 12.00
C ILE A 190 -17.46 19.50 11.84
N LEU A 191 -18.49 19.05 12.56
CA LEU A 191 -19.85 19.58 12.47
C LEU A 191 -20.00 20.93 13.18
N ARG A 192 -19.24 21.13 14.27
CA ARG A 192 -19.39 22.25 15.19
C ARG A 192 -18.04 22.64 15.78
N ASP A 193 -17.96 23.88 16.25
CA ASP A 193 -16.81 24.37 17.00
C ASP A 193 -16.60 23.52 18.25
N ALA A 194 -15.42 22.90 18.35
CA ALA A 194 -15.08 22.02 19.47
C ALA A 194 -14.96 22.77 20.80
N VAL A 195 -14.46 24.02 20.76
CA VAL A 195 -14.28 24.88 21.93
C VAL A 195 -14.56 26.33 21.56
N ASP A 196 -15.34 27.02 22.37
CA ASP A 196 -15.56 28.46 22.27
C ASP A 196 -14.49 29.27 23.04
N GLU A 197 -14.22 30.50 22.62
CA GLU A 197 -13.23 31.38 23.27
C GLU A 197 -13.63 31.73 24.71
N THR A 198 -14.93 31.91 24.95
CA THR A 198 -15.45 32.15 26.31
C THR A 198 -15.24 30.94 27.23
N ALA A 199 -15.34 29.72 26.69
CA ALA A 199 -15.06 28.49 27.43
C ALA A 199 -13.56 28.38 27.77
N LEU A 200 -12.67 28.72 26.84
CA LEU A 200 -11.21 28.76 27.08
C LEU A 200 -10.85 29.75 28.20
N ASN A 201 -11.50 30.92 28.24
CA ASN A 201 -11.32 31.90 29.30
C ASN A 201 -11.74 31.37 30.68
N PHE A 202 -12.81 30.56 30.77
CA PHE A 202 -13.20 29.92 32.02
C PHE A 202 -12.23 28.81 32.43
N LEU A 203 -11.76 27.99 31.47
CA LEU A 203 -10.78 26.93 31.73
C LEU A 203 -9.44 27.49 32.21
N LYS A 204 -9.01 28.63 31.65
CA LYS A 204 -7.84 29.38 32.10
C LYS A 204 -7.94 29.75 33.57
N LYS A 205 -9.06 30.36 34.00
CA LYS A 205 -9.27 30.77 35.40
C LYS A 205 -9.18 29.59 36.37
N LEU A 206 -9.45 28.38 35.91
CA LEU A 206 -9.40 27.15 36.71
C LEU A 206 -8.07 26.38 36.56
N ASN A 207 -7.10 26.95 35.83
CA ASN A 207 -5.80 26.37 35.52
C ASN A 207 -5.89 24.98 34.89
N ILE A 208 -6.72 24.83 33.86
CA ILE A 208 -6.86 23.59 33.09
C ILE A 208 -6.14 23.74 31.73
N LEU A 209 -5.24 22.82 31.41
CA LEU A 209 -4.57 22.74 30.11
C LEU A 209 -5.50 22.06 29.10
N VAL A 210 -5.63 22.66 27.92
CA VAL A 210 -6.54 22.16 26.87
C VAL A 210 -5.77 21.92 25.59
N VAL A 211 -5.85 20.70 25.08
CA VAL A 211 -5.42 20.33 23.73
C VAL A 211 -6.68 20.00 22.92
N LYS A 212 -6.89 20.74 21.85
CA LYS A 212 -8.00 20.52 20.91
C LYS A 212 -7.51 19.81 19.65
N ASP A 213 -8.46 19.43 18.80
CA ASP A 213 -8.21 18.87 17.47
C ASP A 213 -7.52 17.49 17.48
N ILE A 214 -7.84 16.66 18.48
CA ILE A 214 -7.38 15.27 18.53
C ILE A 214 -8.12 14.44 17.49
N GLU A 215 -7.37 13.65 16.73
CA GLU A 215 -7.95 12.85 15.66
C GLU A 215 -8.69 11.63 16.23
N ARG A 216 -9.72 11.15 15.52
CA ARG A 216 -10.49 9.96 15.97
C ARG A 216 -9.59 8.73 16.08
N ASP A 217 -8.65 8.60 15.14
CA ASP A 217 -7.69 7.49 15.09
C ASP A 217 -6.69 7.52 16.27
N GLU A 218 -6.52 8.68 16.92
CA GLU A 218 -5.67 8.85 18.10
C GLU A 218 -6.36 8.38 19.39
N ILE A 219 -7.69 8.34 19.44
CA ILE A 219 -8.44 8.08 20.68
C ILE A 219 -8.14 6.69 21.23
N ASP A 220 -8.11 5.66 20.37
CA ASP A 220 -7.81 4.29 20.80
C ASP A 220 -6.40 4.18 21.39
N PHE A 221 -5.44 4.90 20.80
CA PHE A 221 -4.07 4.96 21.27
C PHE A 221 -3.98 5.69 22.62
N LEU A 222 -4.67 6.82 22.78
CA LEU A 222 -4.68 7.61 24.01
C LEU A 222 -5.36 6.86 25.17
N THR A 223 -6.48 6.20 24.89
CA THR A 223 -7.23 5.37 25.85
C THR A 223 -6.32 4.26 26.40
N LYS A 224 -5.60 3.55 25.52
CA LYS A 224 -4.63 2.52 25.93
C LYS A 224 -3.43 3.08 26.68
N SER A 225 -2.92 4.23 26.24
CA SER A 225 -1.66 4.79 26.74
C SER A 225 -1.82 5.51 28.07
N LEU A 226 -2.91 6.25 28.26
CA LEU A 226 -3.20 7.03 29.46
C LEU A 226 -4.08 6.25 30.46
N GLY A 227 -4.71 5.17 30.01
CA GLY A 227 -5.68 4.40 30.80
C GLY A 227 -6.99 5.15 31.06
N CYS A 228 -7.27 6.21 30.31
CA CYS A 228 -8.52 6.97 30.41
C CYS A 228 -9.62 6.34 29.55
N LYS A 229 -10.89 6.54 29.93
CA LYS A 229 -12.03 6.17 29.08
C LYS A 229 -12.54 7.42 28.34
N PRO A 230 -12.87 7.33 27.04
CA PRO A 230 -13.47 8.45 26.32
C PRO A 230 -14.83 8.81 26.94
N ILE A 231 -15.08 10.10 27.08
CA ILE A 231 -16.30 10.62 27.72
C ILE A 231 -17.17 11.30 26.66
N ALA A 232 -18.31 10.68 26.36
CA ALA A 232 -19.30 11.17 25.40
C ALA A 232 -20.15 12.31 25.95
N ASP A 233 -20.55 12.24 27.23
CA ASP A 233 -21.45 13.21 27.86
C ASP A 233 -20.87 13.80 29.13
N ILE A 234 -21.26 15.04 29.46
CA ILE A 234 -20.80 15.74 30.66
C ILE A 234 -21.24 15.06 31.96
N GLU A 235 -22.40 14.40 31.99
CA GLU A 235 -22.90 13.73 33.20
C GLU A 235 -22.12 12.46 33.51
N ALA A 236 -21.57 11.85 32.47
CA ALA A 236 -20.74 10.66 32.58
C ALA A 236 -19.31 10.99 33.04
N PHE A 237 -18.98 12.27 33.29
CA PHE A 237 -17.67 12.75 33.73
C PHE A 237 -17.46 12.43 35.21
N SER A 238 -16.66 11.39 35.47
CA SER A 238 -16.33 10.85 36.81
C SER A 238 -14.82 10.65 36.92
N ASP A 239 -14.30 10.61 38.15
CA ASP A 239 -12.85 10.46 38.41
C ASP A 239 -12.32 9.12 37.88
N ASP A 240 -13.14 8.05 37.92
CA ASP A 240 -12.79 6.70 37.46
C ASP A 240 -12.45 6.61 35.97
N LYS A 241 -12.87 7.60 35.17
CA LYS A 241 -12.62 7.65 33.72
C LYS A 241 -11.39 8.47 33.36
N LEU A 242 -10.82 9.20 34.32
CA LEU A 242 -9.66 10.06 34.09
C LEU A 242 -8.36 9.23 34.09
N GLY A 243 -7.45 9.58 33.20
CA GLY A 243 -6.08 9.08 33.19
C GLY A 243 -5.22 9.86 34.17
N TYR A 244 -4.12 9.26 34.61
CA TYR A 244 -3.14 9.92 35.49
C TYR A 244 -1.77 9.99 34.81
N ALA A 245 -1.16 11.18 34.81
CA ALA A 245 0.21 11.41 34.36
C ALA A 245 0.96 12.32 35.34
N ASP A 246 2.26 12.08 35.54
CA ASP A 246 3.08 12.89 36.46
C ASP A 246 3.42 14.26 35.88
N LEU A 247 3.67 14.37 34.57
CA LEU A 247 4.03 15.64 33.94
C LEU A 247 3.41 15.75 32.54
N VAL A 248 2.75 16.88 32.29
CA VAL A 248 2.27 17.28 30.97
C VAL A 248 2.83 18.64 30.65
N GLU A 249 3.63 18.74 29.60
CA GLU A 249 4.26 20.00 29.18
C GLU A 249 4.28 20.18 27.67
N GLU A 250 4.13 21.43 27.23
CA GLU A 250 4.42 21.86 25.87
C GLU A 250 5.88 22.30 25.79
N ASN A 251 6.74 21.41 25.29
CA ASN A 251 8.14 21.72 25.06
C ASN A 251 8.33 22.41 23.72
N ASN A 252 9.02 23.55 23.73
CA ASN A 252 9.45 24.25 22.53
C ASN A 252 10.90 23.85 22.21
N GLN A 253 11.07 22.77 21.46
CA GLN A 253 12.38 22.34 20.97
C GLN A 253 12.60 22.91 19.56
N ASN A 254 13.71 23.64 19.37
CA ASN A 254 14.18 24.14 18.09
C ASN A 254 13.11 24.93 17.29
N GLY A 255 12.32 25.74 17.98
CA GLY A 255 11.25 26.57 17.39
C GLY A 255 9.93 25.85 17.15
N THR A 256 9.83 24.57 17.54
CA THR A 256 8.62 23.76 17.35
C THR A 256 8.04 23.28 18.66
N LYS A 257 6.72 23.46 18.78
CA LYS A 257 5.96 23.10 19.97
C LYS A 257 5.48 21.66 19.86
N VAL A 258 5.75 20.88 20.90
CA VAL A 258 5.35 19.49 21.03
C VAL A 258 4.84 19.26 22.44
N VAL A 259 3.66 18.67 22.56
CA VAL A 259 3.09 18.30 23.87
C VAL A 259 3.58 16.91 24.24
N LYS A 260 4.28 16.81 25.36
CA LYS A 260 4.78 15.56 25.93
C LYS A 260 4.02 15.27 27.21
N ILE A 261 3.51 14.04 27.31
CA ILE A 261 2.87 13.49 28.51
C ILE A 261 3.78 12.37 29.02
N THR A 262 4.43 12.60 30.16
CA THR A 262 5.38 11.67 30.77
C THR A 262 4.89 11.19 32.14
N GLY A 263 5.37 10.00 32.55
CA GLY A 263 5.05 9.45 33.87
C GLY A 263 3.61 8.96 34.01
N VAL A 264 3.14 8.13 33.07
CA VAL A 264 1.84 7.46 33.21
C VAL A 264 1.98 6.27 34.16
N LYS A 265 1.12 6.20 35.20
CA LYS A 265 1.13 5.11 36.21
C LYS A 265 0.78 3.75 35.59
N ASN A 266 -0.26 3.71 34.76
CA ASN A 266 -0.62 2.54 33.99
C ASN A 266 -0.01 2.67 32.59
N LYS A 267 1.29 2.37 32.46
CA LYS A 267 1.91 2.23 31.14
C LYS A 267 1.21 1.07 30.43
N GLY A 268 0.23 1.39 29.59
CA GLY A 268 -0.29 0.45 28.62
C GLY A 268 0.85 -0.12 27.77
N ARG A 269 0.58 -1.16 26.99
CA ARG A 269 1.53 -1.63 25.98
C ARG A 269 1.55 -0.62 24.83
N THR A 270 2.03 0.60 25.05
CA THR A 270 2.15 1.63 24.02
C THR A 270 3.40 2.46 24.24
N VAL A 271 3.94 2.96 23.14
CA VAL A 271 5.16 3.78 23.13
C VAL A 271 5.04 4.85 22.06
N SER A 272 5.54 6.05 22.33
CA SER A 272 5.59 7.14 21.36
C SER A 272 7.04 7.51 21.05
N ILE A 273 7.36 7.65 19.76
CA ILE A 273 8.65 8.12 19.24
C ILE A 273 8.41 9.51 18.65
N LEU A 274 9.16 10.51 19.11
CA LEU A 274 9.16 11.84 18.51
C LEU A 274 10.24 11.90 17.44
N ALA A 275 9.85 11.87 16.17
CA ALA A 275 10.75 12.03 15.03
C ALA A 275 10.86 13.51 14.65
N MET A 276 12.10 14.01 14.70
CA MET A 276 12.46 15.39 14.35
C MET A 276 13.27 15.41 13.05
N GLY A 277 13.19 16.52 12.32
CA GLY A 277 13.91 16.70 11.08
C GLY A 277 13.67 18.05 10.44
N GLY A 278 14.72 18.66 9.89
CA GLY A 278 14.65 20.01 9.31
C GLY A 278 13.81 20.11 8.03
N ASN A 279 13.50 18.99 7.37
CA ASN A 279 12.66 18.96 6.17
C ASN A 279 11.66 17.80 6.23
N HIS A 280 10.47 18.01 5.68
CA HIS A 280 9.43 17.00 5.56
C HIS A 280 9.92 15.72 4.84
N LEU A 281 10.68 15.86 3.75
CA LEU A 281 11.20 14.69 3.00
C LEU A 281 12.13 13.83 3.86
N VAL A 282 13.00 14.47 4.64
CA VAL A 282 13.93 13.79 5.56
C VAL A 282 13.16 13.12 6.68
N LEU A 283 12.13 13.79 7.19
CA LEU A 283 11.28 13.27 8.24
C LEU A 283 10.45 12.05 7.78
N GLU A 284 9.91 12.09 6.56
CA GLU A 284 9.18 10.95 5.97
C GLU A 284 10.10 9.75 5.73
N GLU A 285 11.36 10.00 5.40
CA GLU A 285 12.37 8.95 5.28
C GLU A 285 12.79 8.40 6.66
N CYS A 286 12.87 9.25 7.68
CA CYS A 286 13.11 8.84 9.06
C CYS A 286 11.97 7.94 9.58
N GLU A 287 10.71 8.32 9.37
CA GLU A 287 9.53 7.52 9.72
C GLU A 287 9.55 6.15 9.03
N ARG A 288 9.80 6.13 7.71
CA ARG A 288 9.93 4.88 6.93
C ARG A 288 11.07 4.00 7.45
N SER A 289 12.21 4.60 7.79
CA SER A 289 13.38 3.89 8.31
C SER A 289 13.13 3.28 9.71
N ILE A 290 12.48 4.03 10.61
CA ILE A 290 12.08 3.53 11.92
C ILE A 290 11.05 2.40 11.76
N HIS A 291 10.04 2.55 10.91
CA HIS A 291 9.05 1.50 10.65
C HIS A 291 9.71 0.20 10.17
N ASP A 292 10.74 0.30 9.32
CA ASP A 292 11.53 -0.85 8.91
C ASP A 292 12.32 -1.47 10.06
N ALA A 293 12.99 -0.67 10.89
CA ALA A 293 13.67 -1.18 12.09
C ALA A 293 12.70 -1.94 13.01
N LEU A 294 11.52 -1.37 13.27
CA LEU A 294 10.48 -2.00 14.09
C LEU A 294 9.99 -3.32 13.47
N CYS A 295 9.83 -3.38 12.15
CA CYS A 295 9.44 -4.60 11.45
C CYS A 295 10.50 -5.71 11.55
N VAL A 296 11.81 -5.38 11.53
CA VAL A 296 12.87 -6.38 11.76
C VAL A 296 12.72 -7.00 13.14
N ILE A 297 12.57 -6.16 14.17
CA ILE A 297 12.49 -6.65 15.55
C ILE A 297 11.20 -7.43 15.75
N ARG A 298 10.07 -6.98 15.17
CA ARG A 298 8.82 -7.75 15.17
C ARG A 298 9.01 -9.15 14.57
N CYS A 299 9.78 -9.29 13.49
CA CYS A 299 10.10 -10.59 12.91
C CYS A 299 10.93 -11.47 13.86
N LEU A 300 11.88 -10.89 14.58
CA LEU A 300 12.69 -11.60 15.58
C LEU A 300 11.87 -12.02 16.80
N VAL A 301 10.90 -11.21 17.22
CA VAL A 301 9.95 -11.58 18.30
C VAL A 301 9.05 -12.73 17.84
N LYS A 302 8.57 -12.67 16.58
CA LYS A 302 7.75 -13.75 15.99
C LYS A 302 8.51 -15.07 15.89
N LYS A 303 9.72 -15.04 15.31
CA LYS A 303 10.55 -16.22 15.12
C LYS A 303 11.97 -15.90 15.58
N ARG A 304 12.46 -16.66 16.55
CA ARG A 304 13.78 -16.49 17.19
C ARG A 304 14.90 -17.09 16.34
N ALA A 305 15.01 -16.65 15.08
CA ALA A 305 16.03 -17.10 14.14
C ALA A 305 16.55 -15.91 13.33
N LEU A 306 17.86 -15.89 13.09
CA LEU A 306 18.56 -14.80 12.44
C LEU A 306 19.60 -15.41 11.48
N ILE A 307 19.66 -14.88 10.26
CA ILE A 307 20.50 -15.41 9.17
C ILE A 307 21.55 -14.38 8.76
N GLY A 308 22.69 -14.87 8.26
CA GLY A 308 23.70 -14.01 7.65
C GLY A 308 23.10 -13.25 6.47
N GLY A 309 23.43 -11.97 6.34
CA GLY A 309 22.96 -11.14 5.23
C GLY A 309 23.90 -11.10 4.04
N GLY A 310 23.54 -10.32 3.01
CA GLY A 310 24.43 -9.91 1.93
C GLY A 310 24.65 -11.00 0.88
N GLY A 311 23.60 -11.71 0.50
CA GLY A 311 23.66 -12.76 -0.52
C GLY A 311 24.09 -14.14 0.01
N ALA A 312 24.38 -14.27 1.30
CA ALA A 312 24.81 -15.53 1.91
C ALA A 312 23.74 -16.65 1.82
N PRO A 313 22.48 -16.43 2.23
CA PRO A 313 21.46 -17.47 2.16
C PRO A 313 21.10 -17.81 0.72
N GLU A 314 21.15 -16.85 -0.20
CA GLU A 314 20.87 -17.04 -1.63
C GLU A 314 21.91 -17.96 -2.29
N ILE A 315 23.21 -17.71 -2.06
CA ILE A 315 24.28 -18.57 -2.58
C ILE A 315 24.23 -19.95 -1.93
N HIS A 316 23.98 -20.02 -0.62
CA HIS A 316 23.89 -21.31 0.06
C HIS A 316 22.72 -22.14 -0.46
N THR A 317 21.55 -21.51 -0.67
CA THR A 317 20.36 -22.18 -1.21
C THR A 317 20.55 -22.56 -2.68
N SER A 318 21.15 -21.69 -3.50
CA SER A 318 21.53 -22.00 -4.88
C SER A 318 22.43 -23.24 -4.97
N ARG A 319 23.45 -23.35 -4.11
CA ARG A 319 24.30 -24.55 -4.04
C ARG A 319 23.51 -25.80 -3.68
N MET A 320 22.67 -25.73 -2.63
CA MET A 320 21.88 -26.87 -2.17
C MET A 320 20.87 -27.33 -3.22
N LEU A 321 20.20 -26.39 -3.89
CA LEU A 321 19.28 -26.68 -4.99
C LEU A 321 20.01 -27.26 -6.21
N SER A 322 21.21 -26.78 -6.52
CA SER A 322 22.03 -27.35 -7.60
C SER A 322 22.44 -28.79 -7.32
N GLN A 323 22.78 -29.11 -6.06
CA GLN A 323 23.06 -30.48 -5.65
C GLN A 323 21.80 -31.36 -5.69
N TYR A 324 20.66 -30.81 -5.27
CA TYR A 324 19.38 -31.49 -5.34
C TYR A 324 18.94 -31.75 -6.79
N ALA A 325 19.16 -30.80 -7.69
CA ALA A 325 18.87 -30.94 -9.12
C ALA A 325 19.61 -32.14 -9.74
N GLN A 326 20.83 -32.44 -9.29
CA GLN A 326 21.60 -33.61 -9.76
C GLN A 326 21.02 -34.94 -9.29
N SER A 327 20.29 -34.96 -8.17
CA SER A 327 19.62 -36.17 -7.66
C SER A 327 18.33 -36.50 -8.40
N LEU A 328 17.67 -35.47 -8.97
CA LEU A 328 16.44 -35.61 -9.73
C LEU A 328 16.73 -36.04 -11.18
N LYS A 329 15.82 -36.83 -11.76
CA LYS A 329 15.88 -37.23 -13.17
C LYS A 329 14.67 -36.66 -13.91
N GLY A 330 14.89 -36.13 -15.11
CA GLY A 330 13.84 -35.61 -15.98
C GLY A 330 13.79 -34.08 -16.05
N MET A 331 12.65 -33.54 -16.50
CA MET A 331 12.50 -32.11 -16.80
C MET A 331 12.59 -31.22 -15.54
N GLU A 332 12.20 -31.75 -14.39
CA GLU A 332 12.22 -31.05 -13.11
C GLU A 332 13.64 -30.65 -12.68
N ALA A 333 14.65 -31.49 -12.98
CA ALA A 333 16.05 -31.20 -12.66
C ALA A 333 16.51 -29.88 -13.30
N TYR A 334 16.14 -29.63 -14.57
CA TYR A 334 16.44 -28.39 -15.27
C TYR A 334 15.73 -27.18 -14.66
N CYS A 335 14.49 -27.35 -14.18
CA CYS A 335 13.76 -26.29 -13.50
C CYS A 335 14.42 -25.91 -12.17
N PHE A 336 14.83 -26.89 -11.37
CA PHE A 336 15.55 -26.64 -10.12
C PHE A 336 16.92 -26.00 -10.35
N GLN A 337 17.64 -26.42 -11.39
CA GLN A 337 18.91 -25.79 -11.76
C GLN A 337 18.72 -24.34 -12.20
N ALA A 338 17.73 -24.06 -13.05
CA ALA A 338 17.42 -22.68 -13.46
C ALA A 338 16.97 -21.80 -12.28
N TYR A 339 16.26 -22.38 -11.31
CA TYR A 339 15.88 -21.66 -10.08
C TYR A 339 17.07 -21.39 -9.17
N ALA A 340 18.02 -22.33 -9.06
CA ALA A 340 19.27 -22.13 -8.33
C ALA A 340 20.09 -20.98 -8.94
N ASP A 341 20.23 -20.93 -10.27
CA ASP A 341 20.91 -19.85 -10.96
C ASP A 341 20.19 -18.50 -10.77
N ALA A 342 18.85 -18.51 -10.73
CA ALA A 342 18.06 -17.30 -10.51
C ALA A 342 18.28 -16.66 -9.13
N LEU A 343 18.58 -17.45 -8.09
CA LEU A 343 18.88 -16.92 -6.75
C LEU A 343 20.18 -16.10 -6.72
N GLU A 344 21.11 -16.34 -7.65
CA GLU A 344 22.36 -15.59 -7.74
C GLU A 344 22.19 -14.16 -8.25
N VAL A 345 20.99 -13.77 -8.70
CA VAL A 345 20.70 -12.39 -9.14
C VAL A 345 20.88 -11.36 -8.02
N ILE A 346 20.63 -11.75 -6.76
CA ILE A 346 20.77 -10.86 -5.61
C ILE A 346 22.25 -10.54 -5.33
N PRO A 347 23.16 -11.52 -5.17
CA PRO A 347 24.57 -11.22 -4.99
C PRO A 347 25.22 -10.53 -6.20
N THR A 348 24.82 -10.84 -7.44
CA THR A 348 25.34 -10.12 -8.62
C THR A 348 24.94 -8.65 -8.58
N THR A 349 23.66 -8.33 -8.35
CA THR A 349 23.19 -6.94 -8.28
C THR A 349 23.77 -6.17 -7.10
N LEU A 350 24.01 -6.83 -5.95
CA LEU A 350 24.72 -6.21 -4.83
C LEU A 350 26.17 -5.88 -5.18
N ALA A 351 26.87 -6.76 -5.89
CA ALA A 351 28.23 -6.50 -6.35
C ALA A 351 28.27 -5.36 -7.38
N GLU A 352 27.34 -5.33 -8.33
CA GLU A 352 27.19 -4.26 -9.33
C GLU A 352 26.94 -2.90 -8.66
N ASN A 353 25.98 -2.83 -7.74
CA ASN A 353 25.66 -1.59 -7.00
C ASN A 353 26.85 -1.10 -6.14
N ALA A 354 27.70 -2.01 -5.69
CA ALA A 354 28.93 -1.69 -4.95
C ALA A 354 30.10 -1.29 -5.87
N GLY A 355 29.95 -1.39 -7.19
CA GLY A 355 31.03 -1.15 -8.17
C GLY A 355 32.09 -2.24 -8.19
N LEU A 356 31.79 -3.44 -7.69
CA LEU A 356 32.69 -4.61 -7.72
C LEU A 356 32.46 -5.42 -9.00
N ASN A 357 33.44 -6.20 -9.42
CA ASN A 357 33.26 -7.14 -10.52
C ASN A 357 32.33 -8.30 -10.06
N PRO A 358 31.11 -8.43 -10.60
CA PRO A 358 30.14 -9.41 -10.12
C PRO A 358 30.61 -10.85 -10.33
N ILE A 359 31.31 -11.13 -11.44
CA ILE A 359 31.75 -12.48 -11.79
C ILE A 359 32.81 -12.97 -10.80
N ALA A 360 33.79 -12.11 -10.48
CA ALA A 360 34.83 -12.44 -9.50
C ALA A 360 34.27 -12.68 -8.10
N ILE A 361 33.28 -11.88 -7.67
CA ILE A 361 32.67 -12.01 -6.34
C ILE A 361 31.79 -13.26 -6.24
N VAL A 362 30.94 -13.53 -7.24
CA VAL A 362 30.10 -14.74 -7.23
C VAL A 362 30.93 -16.01 -7.30
N THR A 363 32.00 -16.04 -8.09
CA THR A 363 32.92 -17.18 -8.13
C THR A 363 33.64 -17.38 -6.79
N GLU A 364 34.11 -16.32 -6.15
CA GLU A 364 34.70 -16.40 -4.80
C GLU A 364 33.67 -16.90 -3.77
N LEU A 365 32.44 -16.40 -3.81
CA LEU A 365 31.36 -16.84 -2.93
C LEU A 365 31.02 -18.32 -3.12
N ARG A 366 30.92 -18.79 -4.36
CA ARG A 366 30.70 -20.22 -4.67
C ARG A 366 31.80 -21.08 -4.07
N ASN A 367 33.07 -20.67 -4.21
CA ASN A 367 34.22 -21.40 -3.66
C ASN A 367 34.19 -21.46 -2.13
N ARG A 368 33.90 -20.35 -1.44
CA ARG A 368 33.82 -20.35 0.03
C ARG A 368 32.64 -21.14 0.56
N HIS A 369 31.49 -21.02 -0.09
CA HIS A 369 30.35 -21.88 0.26
C HIS A 369 30.64 -23.33 -0.04
N ALA A 370 31.44 -23.65 -1.09
CA ALA A 370 31.89 -25.00 -1.40
C ALA A 370 32.66 -25.64 -0.23
N LEU A 371 33.53 -24.84 0.41
CA LEU A 371 34.30 -25.19 1.61
C LEU A 371 33.45 -25.36 2.88
N GLY A 372 32.15 -25.05 2.83
CA GLY A 372 31.22 -25.25 3.95
C GLY A 372 30.93 -24.00 4.77
N GLU A 373 31.46 -22.83 4.38
CA GLU A 373 31.16 -21.56 5.03
C GLU A 373 29.74 -21.07 4.66
N ARG A 374 28.74 -21.39 5.49
CA ARG A 374 27.32 -21.01 5.23
C ARG A 374 27.02 -19.52 5.42
N ASN A 375 27.92 -18.80 6.08
CA ASN A 375 27.72 -17.40 6.46
C ASN A 375 28.61 -16.44 5.64
N ALA A 376 29.27 -16.93 4.58
CA ALA A 376 30.06 -16.08 3.71
C ALA A 376 29.12 -15.21 2.86
N GLY A 377 29.36 -13.90 2.79
CA GLY A 377 28.51 -12.98 2.03
C GLY A 377 29.30 -11.78 1.55
N ILE A 378 28.64 -10.95 0.72
CA ILE A 378 29.22 -9.71 0.23
C ILE A 378 29.16 -8.66 1.35
N ASN A 379 30.31 -8.07 1.67
CA ASN A 379 30.35 -6.92 2.57
C ASN A 379 30.70 -5.65 1.77
N VAL A 380 29.68 -4.83 1.51
CA VAL A 380 29.80 -3.60 0.71
C VAL A 380 30.77 -2.60 1.34
N ARG A 381 30.86 -2.53 2.67
CA ARG A 381 31.79 -1.61 3.37
C ARG A 381 33.25 -2.01 3.18
N ARG A 382 33.54 -3.31 3.22
CA ARG A 382 34.90 -3.86 3.05
C ARG A 382 35.26 -4.12 1.59
N ARG A 383 34.30 -4.04 0.67
CA ARG A 383 34.46 -4.33 -0.77
C ARG A 383 35.03 -5.73 -1.05
N LYS A 384 34.80 -6.69 -0.15
CA LYS A 384 35.33 -8.06 -0.21
C LYS A 384 34.31 -9.07 0.32
N VAL A 385 34.48 -10.33 -0.05
CA VAL A 385 33.73 -11.44 0.55
C VAL A 385 34.23 -11.68 1.98
N ALA A 386 33.30 -11.71 2.94
CA ALA A 386 33.61 -11.91 4.35
C ALA A 386 32.59 -12.83 5.02
N VAL A 387 32.99 -13.46 6.13
CA VAL A 387 32.09 -14.26 6.96
C VAL A 387 31.23 -13.32 7.82
N ASN A 388 29.93 -13.26 7.53
CA ASN A 388 28.98 -12.32 8.14
C ASN A 388 28.48 -12.72 9.54
N LYS A 389 29.12 -13.71 10.19
CA LYS A 389 28.71 -14.28 11.49
C LYS A 389 28.81 -13.30 12.66
N TYR A 390 29.72 -12.32 12.57
CA TYR A 390 29.99 -11.29 13.59
C TYR A 390 30.22 -9.89 13.00
N SER A 391 30.04 -9.71 11.69
CA SER A 391 30.49 -8.49 10.98
C SER A 391 29.40 -7.44 10.78
N GLY A 392 28.31 -7.49 11.55
CA GLY A 392 27.27 -6.47 11.50
C GLY A 392 26.51 -6.40 10.18
N THR A 393 26.29 -7.54 9.51
CA THR A 393 25.50 -7.67 8.27
C THR A 393 24.52 -8.83 8.39
N PHE A 394 23.32 -8.55 8.89
CA PHE A 394 22.24 -9.52 9.10
C PHE A 394 21.00 -9.14 8.32
N GLU A 395 20.24 -10.15 7.88
CA GLU A 395 19.01 -9.98 7.12
C GLU A 395 17.80 -10.62 7.80
N ARG A 396 16.60 -10.12 7.46
CA ARG A 396 15.34 -10.61 8.01
C ARG A 396 15.06 -12.04 7.54
N TRP A 397 15.04 -13.00 8.47
CA TRP A 397 14.63 -14.39 8.23
C TRP A 397 13.22 -14.49 7.61
N ALA A 398 12.26 -13.72 8.13
CA ALA A 398 10.88 -13.75 7.65
C ALA A 398 10.72 -13.19 6.23
N LEU A 399 11.59 -12.27 5.79
CA LEU A 399 11.49 -11.70 4.45
C LEU A 399 12.16 -12.62 3.42
N ALA A 400 13.26 -13.29 3.74
CA ALA A 400 13.85 -14.30 2.86
C ALA A 400 12.90 -15.51 2.66
N ALA A 401 12.23 -15.97 3.72
CA ALA A 401 11.22 -17.02 3.63
C ALA A 401 10.00 -16.56 2.81
N VAL A 402 9.45 -15.38 3.11
CA VAL A 402 8.29 -14.83 2.36
C VAL A 402 8.65 -14.42 0.94
N VAL A 403 9.87 -13.98 0.65
CA VAL A 403 10.36 -13.65 -0.72
C VAL A 403 10.74 -14.92 -1.49
N CYS A 404 10.98 -16.05 -0.84
CA CYS A 404 11.04 -17.34 -1.55
C CYS A 404 9.63 -17.93 -1.75
N GLU A 405 8.73 -17.77 -0.77
CA GLU A 405 7.33 -18.23 -0.83
C GLU A 405 6.47 -17.40 -1.81
N SER A 406 6.62 -16.07 -1.85
CA SER A 406 5.73 -15.21 -2.66
C SER A 406 5.93 -15.32 -4.18
N PRO A 407 7.14 -15.49 -4.75
CA PRO A 407 7.33 -15.80 -6.16
C PRO A 407 6.92 -17.24 -6.48
N SER A 408 7.12 -18.20 -5.56
CA SER A 408 6.67 -19.58 -5.75
C SER A 408 5.14 -19.72 -5.68
N ASP A 409 4.46 -18.91 -4.86
CA ASP A 409 3.01 -18.77 -4.83
C ASP A 409 2.46 -18.02 -6.06
N PHE A 410 3.18 -17.01 -6.56
CA PHE A 410 2.84 -16.32 -7.81
C PHE A 410 3.00 -17.23 -9.03
N ALA A 411 4.03 -18.09 -9.04
CA ALA A 411 4.23 -19.12 -10.05
C ALA A 411 3.22 -20.28 -9.89
N GLY A 412 2.88 -20.67 -8.66
CA GLY A 412 1.90 -21.72 -8.34
C GLY A 412 0.46 -21.33 -8.68
N ARG A 413 0.11 -20.05 -8.61
CA ARG A 413 -1.19 -19.53 -9.11
C ARG A 413 -1.30 -19.52 -10.63
N ALA A 414 -0.21 -19.78 -11.36
CA ALA A 414 -0.21 -19.88 -12.82
C ALA A 414 -0.34 -21.32 -13.35
N ASN A 415 -0.41 -22.35 -12.50
CA ASN A 415 -0.86 -23.71 -12.87
C ASN A 415 -1.19 -24.55 -11.62
N LEU A 416 -2.46 -24.90 -11.45
CA LEU A 416 -2.93 -25.90 -10.49
C LEU A 416 -2.81 -27.30 -11.10
N THR A 417 -2.22 -28.24 -10.36
CA THR A 417 -2.88 -29.46 -9.88
C THR A 417 -1.89 -30.30 -9.08
N ALA A 418 -2.17 -30.45 -7.79
CA ALA A 418 -1.51 -31.42 -6.94
C ALA A 418 -1.84 -32.84 -7.45
N LEU A 419 -0.83 -33.69 -7.56
CA LEU A 419 -1.00 -35.14 -7.66
C LEU A 419 -0.44 -35.78 -6.38
N PRO A 420 -1.17 -36.71 -5.74
CA PRO A 420 -0.65 -37.49 -4.62
C PRO A 420 0.37 -38.54 -5.11
N PRO A 421 1.24 -39.07 -4.23
CA PRO A 421 2.29 -40.00 -4.65
C PRO A 421 1.71 -41.38 -4.99
N PRO A 422 2.06 -42.02 -6.13
CA PRO A 422 1.68 -43.40 -6.38
C PRO A 422 2.81 -44.39 -6.02
N ASN A 423 2.40 -45.40 -5.27
CA ASN A 423 3.09 -46.65 -5.02
C ASN A 423 3.27 -47.49 -6.30
N ILE A 424 4.29 -48.35 -6.24
CA ILE A 424 4.75 -49.36 -7.19
C ILE A 424 3.61 -50.29 -7.68
N THR A 425 3.56 -50.60 -8.98
CA THR A 425 3.50 -51.98 -9.53
C THR A 425 3.55 -51.99 -11.07
N LEU A 426 4.29 -52.98 -11.60
CA LEU A 426 4.53 -53.27 -13.02
C LEU A 426 3.33 -53.97 -13.68
N LYS A 427 3.02 -53.65 -14.96
CA LYS A 427 2.72 -54.66 -16.00
C LYS A 427 2.60 -54.09 -17.43
N GLN A 428 3.54 -54.54 -18.26
CA GLN A 428 3.46 -55.10 -19.63
C GLN A 428 2.75 -54.38 -20.78
N ALA A 429 3.43 -54.50 -21.93
CA ALA A 429 3.21 -53.84 -23.21
C ALA A 429 2.29 -54.59 -24.18
N SER A 430 1.71 -53.86 -25.13
CA SER A 430 1.35 -54.37 -26.46
C SER A 430 1.46 -53.28 -27.53
N LYS A 431 1.94 -53.70 -28.71
CA LYS A 431 2.50 -52.93 -29.84
C LYS A 431 1.43 -52.32 -30.80
N PRO A 432 1.85 -51.52 -31.82
CA PRO A 432 1.05 -50.48 -32.49
C PRO A 432 0.43 -50.91 -33.83
N ALA A 433 -0.55 -50.16 -34.33
CA ALA A 433 -1.04 -50.27 -35.70
C ALA A 433 -1.52 -48.92 -36.28
N SER A 434 -1.37 -48.83 -37.59
CA SER A 434 -1.38 -47.68 -38.50
C SER A 434 -2.76 -47.30 -39.07
N VAL A 435 -2.91 -45.99 -39.34
CA VAL A 435 -3.57 -45.31 -40.49
C VAL A 435 -4.87 -45.90 -41.06
N LYS A 436 -5.96 -45.11 -41.03
CA LYS A 436 -6.71 -44.67 -42.24
C LYS A 436 -7.73 -43.55 -41.96
N THR A 437 -7.78 -42.67 -42.96
CA THR A 437 -8.59 -41.47 -43.25
C THR A 437 -10.09 -41.59 -43.07
N LEU A 438 -10.76 -40.47 -42.73
CA LEU A 438 -12.04 -40.04 -43.31
C LEU A 438 -12.18 -38.50 -43.25
N GLU A 439 -12.76 -37.95 -44.32
CA GLU A 439 -12.88 -36.53 -44.69
C GLU A 439 -13.85 -35.74 -43.82
N MET A 440 -13.76 -34.39 -43.83
CA MET A 440 -14.94 -33.54 -44.06
C MET A 440 -14.60 -32.07 -44.38
N ALA A 441 -15.45 -31.53 -45.25
CA ALA A 441 -15.34 -30.29 -46.00
C ALA A 441 -15.29 -28.98 -45.18
N SER A 442 -14.57 -27.99 -45.72
CA SER A 442 -14.62 -26.60 -45.28
C SER A 442 -15.56 -25.78 -46.18
N THR A 443 -16.69 -25.32 -45.64
CA THR A 443 -17.50 -24.24 -46.20
C THR A 443 -17.33 -22.97 -45.36
N LYS A 444 -16.88 -21.89 -46.00
CA LYS A 444 -16.82 -20.53 -45.43
C LYS A 444 -18.24 -19.93 -45.36
N PRO A 445 -18.49 -19.07 -44.36
CA PRO A 445 -19.17 -17.82 -44.65
C PRO A 445 -18.41 -16.57 -44.13
N THR A 446 -18.81 -15.47 -44.76
CA THR A 446 -18.23 -14.13 -44.83
C THR A 446 -18.48 -13.28 -43.59
N LYS A 447 -17.59 -12.30 -43.36
CA LYS A 447 -17.70 -11.28 -42.30
C LYS A 447 -17.99 -9.91 -42.93
N PRO A 448 -18.96 -9.13 -42.43
CA PRO A 448 -19.23 -7.78 -42.92
C PRO A 448 -18.35 -6.73 -42.25
N THR A 449 -17.95 -5.73 -43.02
CA THR A 449 -17.30 -4.49 -42.59
C THR A 449 -18.32 -3.47 -42.07
N LYS A 450 -17.99 -2.76 -40.97
CA LYS A 450 -18.51 -1.41 -40.73
C LYS A 450 -17.45 -0.45 -40.19
N THR A 451 -17.53 0.73 -40.74
CA THR A 451 -16.68 1.91 -40.74
C THR A 451 -16.86 2.80 -39.50
N THR A 452 -15.81 3.54 -39.15
CA THR A 452 -15.81 4.67 -38.21
C THR A 452 -16.08 6.00 -38.94
N LYS A 453 -17.01 6.81 -38.40
CA LYS A 453 -17.15 8.28 -38.60
C LYS A 453 -15.88 9.00 -38.07
N GLY A 454 -15.46 10.21 -38.46
CA GLY A 454 -15.95 11.26 -39.35
C GLY A 454 -15.14 12.56 -39.08
N LYS A 455 -15.26 13.58 -39.93
CA LYS A 455 -15.03 15.00 -39.58
C LYS A 455 -16.07 15.87 -40.29
N ALA A 456 -16.47 16.93 -39.60
CA ALA A 456 -17.66 17.74 -39.78
C ALA A 456 -17.60 18.75 -40.93
N ALA A 457 -18.76 19.18 -41.45
CA ALA A 457 -19.20 20.58 -41.50
C ALA A 457 -20.56 20.77 -42.23
N VAL A 458 -21.49 21.42 -41.52
CA VAL A 458 -22.44 22.46 -41.95
C VAL A 458 -23.65 22.14 -42.87
N LYS A 459 -24.84 22.26 -42.21
CA LYS A 459 -26.17 22.79 -42.58
C LYS A 459 -26.96 22.35 -43.84
N LYS A 460 -28.22 22.01 -43.51
CA LYS A 460 -29.53 22.42 -44.08
C LYS A 460 -30.19 21.56 -45.19
N THR A 461 -31.33 20.99 -44.75
CA THR A 461 -32.66 20.89 -45.40
C THR A 461 -32.92 19.97 -46.61
N LYS A 462 -33.90 19.09 -46.37
CA LYS A 462 -35.06 18.66 -47.20
C LYS A 462 -34.92 17.57 -48.28
N LYS A 463 -35.85 16.61 -48.12
CA LYS A 463 -36.71 15.89 -49.11
C LYS A 463 -36.15 14.69 -49.91
N THR A 464 -36.67 13.50 -49.51
CA THR A 464 -37.40 12.47 -50.29
C THR A 464 -37.17 12.28 -51.81
N GLY A 465 -36.93 11.01 -52.22
CA GLY A 465 -37.02 10.45 -53.60
C GLY A 465 -35.71 10.59 -54.40
N SER A 466 -35.16 9.63 -55.15
CA SER A 466 -35.70 8.50 -55.91
C SER A 466 -34.57 7.49 -56.25
N LYS A 467 -34.88 6.17 -56.28
CA LYS A 467 -34.02 5.10 -56.84
C LYS A 467 -34.19 5.08 -58.37
N ALA A 468 -33.50 5.92 -59.11
CA ALA A 468 -33.49 5.84 -60.60
C ALA A 468 -32.14 6.24 -61.26
N GLY A 469 -31.26 6.99 -60.60
CA GLY A 469 -30.05 7.55 -61.23
C GLY A 469 -28.83 6.63 -61.38
N SER A 470 -28.85 5.38 -60.92
CA SER A 470 -27.64 4.54 -60.85
C SER A 470 -27.34 3.74 -62.12
N LYS A 471 -28.33 3.49 -62.99
CA LYS A 471 -28.15 2.79 -64.27
C LYS A 471 -27.71 3.75 -65.39
N GLU A 472 -28.28 4.95 -65.45
CA GLU A 472 -27.92 5.98 -66.45
C GLU A 472 -26.49 6.50 -66.27
N ALA A 473 -26.04 6.68 -65.02
CA ALA A 473 -24.67 7.12 -64.73
C ALA A 473 -23.62 6.08 -65.16
N LYS A 474 -23.92 4.79 -65.01
CA LYS A 474 -23.06 3.68 -65.44
C LYS A 474 -23.01 3.53 -66.96
N ALA A 475 -24.13 3.77 -67.65
CA ALA A 475 -24.19 3.77 -69.11
C ALA A 475 -23.39 4.95 -69.70
N LYS A 476 -23.47 6.15 -69.10
CA LYS A 476 -22.69 7.33 -69.53
C LYS A 476 -21.19 7.16 -69.29
N SER A 477 -20.77 6.50 -68.20
CA SER A 477 -19.34 6.19 -67.96
C SER A 477 -18.79 5.14 -68.92
N ALA A 478 -19.59 4.11 -69.26
CA ALA A 478 -19.18 3.07 -70.21
C ALA A 478 -19.03 3.64 -71.64
N ARG A 479 -19.95 4.52 -72.07
CA ARG A 479 -19.85 5.21 -73.36
C ARG A 479 -18.61 6.10 -73.45
N LYS A 480 -18.25 6.79 -72.37
CA LYS A 480 -17.07 7.66 -72.31
C LYS A 480 -15.75 6.88 -72.34
N ALA A 481 -15.73 5.66 -71.76
CA ALA A 481 -14.59 4.76 -71.81
C ALA A 481 -14.43 4.08 -73.18
N ALA A 482 -15.53 3.78 -73.88
CA ALA A 482 -15.48 3.21 -75.24
C ALA A 482 -15.07 4.23 -76.31
N LEU A 483 -15.37 5.53 -76.12
CA LEU A 483 -14.98 6.62 -77.03
C LEU A 483 -13.48 6.96 -76.95
N GLN A 484 -12.78 6.55 -75.89
CA GLN A 484 -11.33 6.66 -75.81
C GLN A 484 -10.72 5.33 -76.25
N GLY A 485 -10.47 5.20 -77.56
CA GLY A 485 -9.76 4.07 -78.13
C GLY A 485 -8.37 3.85 -77.51
N THR A 486 -7.79 2.68 -77.74
CA THR A 486 -6.60 2.12 -77.08
C THR A 486 -5.27 2.85 -77.33
N HIS A 487 -5.25 3.93 -78.12
CA HIS A 487 -4.08 4.77 -78.34
C HIS A 487 -4.39 6.25 -78.14
N GLY A 488 -4.64 6.66 -76.89
CA GLY A 488 -4.56 8.06 -76.50
C GLY A 488 -3.10 8.50 -76.37
N HIS A 489 -2.68 9.49 -77.15
CA HIS A 489 -1.34 10.08 -77.07
C HIS A 489 -1.03 10.56 -75.64
N HIS A 490 -0.24 9.79 -74.89
CA HIS A 490 0.28 10.24 -73.60
C HIS A 490 1.43 11.22 -73.84
N SER A 491 1.18 12.53 -73.71
CA SER A 491 2.27 13.49 -73.73
C SER A 491 3.16 13.26 -72.50
N ARG A 492 4.44 12.93 -72.73
CA ARG A 492 5.42 12.69 -71.65
C ARG A 492 5.92 14.05 -71.18
N LYS A 493 5.50 14.51 -70.00
CA LYS A 493 6.08 15.71 -69.38
C LYS A 493 7.56 15.46 -69.09
N VAL A 494 8.44 16.18 -69.78
CA VAL A 494 9.88 16.20 -69.51
C VAL A 494 10.10 16.90 -68.16
N ARG A 495 10.77 16.20 -67.23
CA ARG A 495 11.15 16.75 -65.92
C ARG A 495 12.63 17.10 -65.96
N THR A 496 12.95 18.38 -65.79
CA THR A 496 14.32 18.91 -65.77
C THR A 496 14.99 18.86 -64.38
N SER A 497 14.30 18.35 -63.35
CA SER A 497 14.89 18.15 -62.03
C SER A 497 14.80 16.69 -61.58
N VAL A 498 15.94 16.14 -61.15
CA VAL A 498 16.05 14.76 -60.67
C VAL A 498 15.84 14.76 -59.17
N SER A 499 14.70 14.27 -58.72
CA SER A 499 14.45 13.96 -57.31
C SER A 499 14.05 12.50 -57.18
N PHE A 500 14.93 11.70 -56.58
CA PHE A 500 14.71 10.27 -56.34
C PHE A 500 13.81 10.09 -55.12
N TYR A 501 12.55 9.74 -55.35
CA TYR A 501 11.66 9.26 -54.31
C TYR A 501 11.52 7.76 -54.41
N ARG A 502 11.75 7.08 -53.28
CA ARG A 502 11.54 5.63 -53.17
C ARG A 502 10.06 5.32 -53.51
N PRO A 503 9.77 4.49 -54.52
CA PRO A 503 8.39 4.18 -54.86
C PRO A 503 7.71 3.52 -53.65
N LYS A 504 6.51 3.99 -53.29
CA LYS A 504 5.74 3.41 -52.20
C LYS A 504 5.30 2.01 -52.61
N THR A 505 6.00 1.00 -52.14
CA THR A 505 5.61 -0.40 -52.33
C THR A 505 4.41 -0.72 -51.44
N LEU A 506 3.44 -1.46 -51.99
CA LEU A 506 2.28 -1.93 -51.26
C LEU A 506 2.73 -2.94 -50.19
N ARG A 507 2.74 -2.51 -48.92
CA ARG A 507 3.01 -3.41 -47.79
C ARG A 507 1.72 -4.12 -47.41
N LEU A 508 1.61 -5.39 -47.80
CA LEU A 508 0.56 -6.28 -47.31
C LEU A 508 0.74 -6.51 -45.80
N ALA A 509 -0.37 -6.70 -45.08
CA ALA A 509 -0.33 -7.09 -43.68
C ALA A 509 0.42 -8.44 -43.55
N ARG A 510 1.34 -8.55 -42.59
CA ARG A 510 2.10 -9.78 -42.36
C ARG A 510 1.13 -10.87 -41.89
N ASP A 511 0.98 -11.94 -42.68
CA ASP A 511 0.21 -13.13 -42.32
C ASP A 511 1.20 -14.28 -42.03
N PRO A 512 1.62 -14.47 -40.75
CA PRO A 512 2.65 -15.44 -40.42
C PRO A 512 2.10 -16.88 -40.57
N LYS A 513 2.90 -17.76 -41.18
CA LYS A 513 2.57 -19.19 -41.40
C LYS A 513 2.31 -19.99 -40.12
N TYR A 514 2.68 -19.44 -38.95
CA TYR A 514 2.43 -20.01 -37.62
C TYR A 514 1.99 -18.91 -36.63
N PRO A 515 1.11 -19.21 -35.67
CA PRO A 515 0.67 -18.25 -34.67
C PRO A 515 1.82 -17.89 -33.73
N ARG A 516 2.31 -16.64 -33.80
CA ARG A 516 3.41 -16.13 -32.93
C ARG A 516 3.03 -16.01 -31.46
N LYS A 517 1.75 -16.12 -31.12
CA LYS A 517 1.25 -16.17 -29.75
C LYS A 517 0.43 -17.44 -29.63
N SER A 518 0.89 -18.36 -28.80
CA SER A 518 0.22 -19.63 -28.51
C SER A 518 -1.09 -19.43 -27.74
N ILE A 519 -1.25 -18.31 -27.02
CA ILE A 519 -2.42 -18.01 -26.20
C ILE A 519 -2.98 -16.62 -26.57
N PRO A 520 -4.29 -16.48 -26.83
CA PRO A 520 -4.92 -15.19 -27.03
C PRO A 520 -4.93 -14.38 -25.73
N HIS A 521 -4.56 -13.10 -25.79
CA HIS A 521 -4.57 -12.22 -24.62
C HIS A 521 -6.03 -11.91 -24.22
N VAL A 522 -6.45 -12.38 -23.05
CA VAL A 522 -7.78 -12.08 -22.50
C VAL A 522 -7.86 -10.59 -22.14
N PRO A 523 -8.97 -9.88 -22.42
CA PRO A 523 -9.12 -8.50 -21.99
C PRO A 523 -9.03 -8.40 -20.45
N ARG A 524 -8.04 -7.65 -19.96
CA ARG A 524 -7.82 -7.43 -18.51
C ARG A 524 -8.92 -6.60 -17.83
N MET A 525 -9.74 -5.91 -18.62
CA MET A 525 -10.85 -5.08 -18.16
C MET A 525 -12.15 -5.81 -18.44
N ASP A 526 -12.80 -6.26 -17.37
CA ASP A 526 -14.13 -6.83 -17.43
C ASP A 526 -15.21 -5.77 -17.18
N GLN A 527 -16.48 -6.12 -17.37
CA GLN A 527 -17.62 -5.21 -17.30
C GLN A 527 -17.80 -4.63 -15.89
N PHE A 528 -17.73 -5.48 -14.86
CA PHE A 528 -17.79 -5.10 -13.44
C PHE A 528 -16.58 -4.28 -12.96
N ARG A 529 -15.44 -4.40 -13.66
CA ARG A 529 -14.27 -3.56 -13.38
C ARG A 529 -14.35 -2.22 -14.09
N THR A 530 -14.98 -2.20 -15.26
CA THR A 530 -15.17 -0.99 -16.06
C THR A 530 -16.14 -0.04 -15.36
N ILE A 531 -17.29 -0.54 -14.91
CA ILE A 531 -18.29 0.23 -14.15
C ILE A 531 -18.18 -0.15 -12.69
N VAL A 532 -17.73 0.79 -11.86
CA VAL A 532 -17.43 0.55 -10.45
C VAL A 532 -18.69 0.69 -9.59
N SER A 533 -19.45 1.77 -9.79
CA SER A 533 -20.71 1.98 -9.05
C SER A 533 -21.63 2.97 -9.78
N PRO A 534 -22.96 2.90 -9.62
CA PRO A 534 -23.84 4.00 -9.95
C PRO A 534 -23.61 5.19 -8.99
N LEU A 535 -24.07 6.37 -9.37
CA LEU A 535 -23.92 7.59 -8.58
C LEU A 535 -25.30 8.21 -8.30
N ASN A 536 -25.68 8.23 -7.02
CA ASN A 536 -27.03 8.54 -6.50
C ASN A 536 -27.18 9.98 -5.96
N THR A 537 -26.40 10.95 -6.46
CA THR A 537 -26.54 12.34 -6.03
C THR A 537 -27.81 12.97 -6.61
N GLU A 538 -28.39 13.98 -5.96
CA GLU A 538 -29.54 14.74 -6.45
C GLU A 538 -29.36 15.23 -7.90
N SER A 539 -28.17 15.77 -8.22
CA SER A 539 -27.83 16.21 -9.59
C SER A 539 -27.78 15.09 -10.63
N ALA A 540 -27.60 13.84 -10.19
CA ALA A 540 -27.61 12.65 -11.03
C ALA A 540 -29.04 12.12 -11.21
N MET A 541 -29.86 12.17 -10.16
CA MET A 541 -31.29 11.83 -10.22
C MET A 541 -32.03 12.75 -11.20
N LYS A 542 -31.81 14.06 -11.11
CA LYS A 542 -32.36 15.04 -12.06
C LYS A 542 -32.00 14.73 -13.52
N LYS A 543 -30.81 14.17 -13.76
CA LYS A 543 -30.32 13.79 -15.10
C LYS A 543 -30.93 12.48 -15.62
N ILE A 544 -31.39 11.61 -14.73
CA ILE A 544 -32.13 10.40 -15.09
C ILE A 544 -33.51 10.82 -15.60
N GLU A 545 -34.20 11.69 -14.86
CA GLU A 545 -35.56 12.17 -15.18
C GLU A 545 -35.59 13.09 -16.41
N GLU A 546 -34.80 14.17 -16.44
CA GLU A 546 -34.93 15.21 -17.47
C GLU A 546 -34.28 14.85 -18.82
N HIS A 547 -33.27 13.98 -18.80
CA HIS A 547 -32.39 13.77 -19.96
C HIS A 547 -32.20 12.31 -20.35
N ASN A 548 -32.84 11.37 -19.64
CA ASN A 548 -32.68 9.93 -19.85
C ASN A 548 -31.17 9.55 -19.85
N THR A 549 -30.46 9.99 -18.81
CA THR A 549 -29.01 9.79 -18.65
C THR A 549 -28.64 9.15 -17.32
N LEU A 550 -27.97 8.00 -17.38
CA LEU A 550 -27.40 7.32 -16.22
C LEU A 550 -26.01 7.86 -15.88
N VAL A 551 -25.72 8.00 -14.59
CA VAL A 551 -24.42 8.49 -14.11
C VAL A 551 -23.70 7.39 -13.35
N PHE A 552 -22.50 7.03 -13.82
CA PHE A 552 -21.67 5.99 -13.22
C PHE A 552 -20.32 6.53 -12.77
N LEU A 553 -19.77 5.90 -11.73
CA LEU A 553 -18.37 5.91 -11.43
C LEU A 553 -17.67 4.77 -12.19
N VAL A 554 -16.58 5.10 -12.86
CA VAL A 554 -15.89 4.23 -13.80
C VAL A 554 -14.39 4.22 -13.47
N ASP A 555 -13.68 3.14 -13.78
CA ASP A 555 -12.22 3.10 -13.67
C ASP A 555 -11.57 4.21 -14.53
N LEU A 556 -10.51 4.86 -14.03
CA LEU A 556 -9.78 5.92 -14.73
C LEU A 556 -9.35 5.48 -16.14
N LYS A 557 -8.90 4.21 -16.25
CA LYS A 557 -8.36 3.65 -17.49
C LYS A 557 -9.43 3.24 -18.51
N ALA A 558 -10.71 3.26 -18.13
CA ALA A 558 -11.79 2.81 -19.01
C ALA A 558 -12.04 3.77 -20.18
N ASN A 559 -12.14 3.21 -21.39
CA ASN A 559 -12.47 3.97 -22.59
C ASN A 559 -13.99 4.06 -22.82
N LYS A 560 -14.46 5.09 -23.52
CA LYS A 560 -15.90 5.28 -23.82
C LYS A 560 -16.54 4.08 -24.53
N ARG A 561 -15.77 3.35 -25.35
CA ARG A 561 -16.23 2.11 -26.02
C ARG A 561 -16.45 0.98 -25.02
N GLN A 562 -15.51 0.79 -24.09
CA GLN A 562 -15.63 -0.23 -23.05
C GLN A 562 -16.80 0.06 -22.11
N ILE A 563 -17.04 1.34 -21.78
CA ILE A 563 -18.22 1.73 -20.99
C ILE A 563 -19.51 1.40 -21.75
N LYS A 564 -19.56 1.69 -23.06
CA LYS A 564 -20.72 1.34 -23.90
C LYS A 564 -20.97 -0.17 -23.92
N ASP A 565 -19.92 -0.95 -24.10
CA ASP A 565 -19.99 -2.41 -24.16
C ASP A 565 -20.35 -3.01 -22.79
N ALA A 566 -19.87 -2.41 -21.69
CA ALA A 566 -20.20 -2.83 -20.33
C ALA A 566 -21.67 -2.58 -19.98
N VAL A 567 -22.20 -1.38 -20.28
CA VAL A 567 -23.63 -1.05 -20.08
C VAL A 567 -24.52 -1.99 -20.89
N LYS A 568 -24.14 -2.27 -22.15
CA LYS A 568 -24.89 -3.19 -23.00
C LYS A 568 -24.87 -4.63 -22.46
N LYS A 569 -23.74 -5.11 -21.94
CA LYS A 569 -23.63 -6.49 -21.45
C LYS A 569 -24.31 -6.70 -20.09
N LEU A 570 -24.24 -5.72 -19.19
CA LEU A 570 -24.78 -5.85 -17.84
C LEU A 570 -26.30 -5.72 -17.80
N TRP A 571 -26.86 -4.80 -18.59
CA TRP A 571 -28.27 -4.42 -18.48
C TRP A 571 -29.05 -4.48 -19.79
N ASP A 572 -28.43 -4.95 -20.89
CA ASP A 572 -28.99 -4.99 -22.25
C ASP A 572 -29.53 -3.63 -22.77
N VAL A 573 -28.87 -2.56 -22.34
CA VAL A 573 -29.28 -1.19 -22.66
C VAL A 573 -28.35 -0.57 -23.70
N GLN A 574 -28.95 0.07 -24.72
CA GLN A 574 -28.20 0.76 -25.76
C GLN A 574 -27.92 2.22 -25.40
N ALA A 575 -26.63 2.57 -25.24
CA ALA A 575 -26.21 3.96 -25.04
C ALA A 575 -26.15 4.73 -26.37
N ALA A 576 -26.88 5.84 -26.45
CA ALA A 576 -26.84 6.81 -27.53
C ALA A 576 -25.53 7.62 -27.52
N LYS A 577 -25.14 8.15 -26.36
CA LYS A 577 -23.94 8.99 -26.20
C LYS A 577 -23.30 8.82 -24.82
N ILE A 578 -21.97 8.80 -24.77
CA ILE A 578 -21.20 8.68 -23.51
C ILE A 578 -20.22 9.83 -23.38
N ASN A 579 -20.32 10.57 -22.29
CA ASN A 579 -19.37 11.59 -21.87
C ASN A 579 -18.70 11.17 -20.58
N THR A 580 -17.41 11.49 -20.40
CA THR A 580 -16.65 11.13 -19.20
C THR A 580 -15.85 12.32 -18.71
N LEU A 581 -15.74 12.48 -17.39
CA LEU A 581 -14.96 13.53 -16.74
C LEU A 581 -14.23 12.93 -15.53
N ILE A 582 -13.00 13.37 -15.28
CA ILE A 582 -12.26 13.03 -14.07
C ILE A 582 -12.59 14.10 -13.02
N ARG A 583 -13.08 13.69 -11.85
CA ARG A 583 -13.35 14.58 -10.73
C ARG A 583 -12.03 15.01 -10.04
N PRO A 584 -12.02 16.13 -9.30
CA PRO A 584 -10.88 16.50 -8.45
C PRO A 584 -10.51 15.37 -7.45
N ASP A 585 -11.47 14.55 -7.03
CA ASP A 585 -11.27 13.36 -6.18
C ASP A 585 -10.48 12.21 -6.87
N GLY A 586 -9.99 12.42 -8.09
CA GLY A 586 -9.29 11.41 -8.89
C GLY A 586 -10.19 10.34 -9.52
N LYS A 587 -11.47 10.25 -9.15
CA LYS A 587 -12.42 9.24 -9.70
C LYS A 587 -13.01 9.70 -11.05
N LYS A 588 -13.12 8.78 -12.02
CA LYS A 588 -13.73 9.07 -13.32
C LYS A 588 -15.26 8.87 -13.26
N LYS A 589 -16.00 9.90 -13.67
CA LYS A 589 -17.46 9.93 -13.78
C LYS A 589 -17.86 9.79 -15.25
N ALA A 590 -18.85 8.95 -15.54
CA ALA A 590 -19.41 8.76 -16.88
C ALA A 590 -20.90 9.12 -16.92
N TYR A 591 -21.29 9.90 -17.91
CA TYR A 591 -22.67 10.22 -18.26
C TYR A 591 -23.05 9.38 -19.48
N VAL A 592 -24.02 8.49 -19.32
CA VAL A 592 -24.48 7.55 -20.33
C VAL A 592 -25.91 7.91 -20.72
N ARG A 593 -26.08 8.55 -21.88
CA ARG A 593 -27.40 8.85 -22.44
C ARG A 593 -27.94 7.62 -23.15
N LEU A 594 -29.15 7.20 -22.81
CA LEU A 594 -29.79 6.04 -23.43
C LEU A 594 -30.47 6.42 -24.75
N THR A 595 -30.80 5.41 -25.57
CA THR A 595 -31.70 5.60 -26.71
C THR A 595 -33.14 5.76 -26.22
N ALA A 596 -34.01 6.33 -27.07
CA ALA A 596 -35.42 6.56 -26.70
C ALA A 596 -36.21 5.27 -26.43
N ASP A 597 -35.68 4.12 -26.86
CA ASP A 597 -36.29 2.80 -26.68
C ASP A 597 -36.16 2.26 -25.25
N HIS A 598 -35.34 2.89 -24.41
CA HIS A 598 -35.12 2.50 -23.02
C HIS A 598 -35.30 3.70 -22.10
N ASP A 599 -36.14 3.56 -21.07
CA ASP A 599 -36.26 4.56 -20.01
C ASP A 599 -35.17 4.37 -18.96
N ALA A 600 -34.47 5.46 -18.59
CA ALA A 600 -33.41 5.41 -17.59
C ALA A 600 -33.94 5.13 -16.19
N LEU A 601 -35.20 5.47 -15.89
CA LEU A 601 -35.80 5.23 -14.58
C LEU A 601 -36.04 3.73 -14.35
N ASP A 602 -36.60 3.03 -15.34
CA ASP A 602 -36.77 1.57 -15.30
C ASP A 602 -35.43 0.82 -15.21
N VAL A 603 -34.41 1.32 -15.92
CA VAL A 603 -33.08 0.74 -15.87
C VAL A 603 -32.42 1.00 -14.52
N ALA A 604 -32.64 2.17 -13.90
CA ALA A 604 -32.12 2.48 -12.58
C ALA A 604 -32.71 1.57 -11.49
N ASN A 605 -34.01 1.27 -11.56
CA ASN A 605 -34.69 0.31 -10.68
C ASN A 605 -34.08 -1.10 -10.85
N LYS A 606 -33.77 -1.52 -12.08
CA LYS A 606 -33.09 -2.80 -12.36
C LYS A 606 -31.66 -2.86 -11.82
N ILE A 607 -30.97 -1.72 -11.71
CA ILE A 607 -29.62 -1.64 -11.14
C ILE A 607 -29.67 -1.62 -9.59
N GLY A 608 -30.81 -1.21 -9.00
CA GLY A 608 -31.04 -1.23 -7.55
C GLY A 608 -30.45 -0.03 -6.82
N PHE A 609 -30.56 1.18 -7.38
CA PHE A 609 -30.15 2.42 -6.71
C PHE A 609 -31.24 3.51 -6.62
N ILE A 610 -32.42 3.23 -7.19
CA ILE A 610 -33.72 3.84 -6.92
C ILE A 610 -34.60 2.68 -6.48
#